data_AF-A0A376LSS1-F1
#
_entry.id   AF-A0A376LSS1-F1
#
_cell.length_a   1.000
_cell.length_b   1.000
_cell.length_c   1.000
_cell.angle_alpha   90.00
_cell.angle_beta   90.00
_cell.angle_gamma   90.00
#
_symmetry.space_group_name_H-M   'P 1'
#
loop_
_entity.id
_entity.type
_entity.pdbx_description
1 polymer ?
#
loop_
_entity_poly.entity_id
_entity_poly.type
_entity_poly.pdbx_seq_one_letter_code
_entity_poly.pdbx_strand_id
1 'polypeptide(L)'
;MKKTVQSAFKDVANALARRNTLEEQLDAQRQYVKAEQQTVDVGLRRYQAGVGDYLTVLTAQRSLWSAQQELLALQLTDFTNRITLWQSLGGGMSSLK
;
A
#
# COMPACT_ATOMS: atom_id res chain seq x y z
N MET A 1 -22.42 13.51 26.34
CA MET A 1 -20.95 13.52 26.44
C MET A 1 -20.32 12.13 26.59
N LYS A 2 -20.73 11.26 27.53
CA LYS A 2 -20.10 9.92 27.72
C LYS A 2 -20.10 9.00 26.48
N LYS A 3 -21.21 8.91 25.73
CA LYS A 3 -21.31 8.09 24.50
C LYS A 3 -20.41 8.59 23.35
N THR A 4 -20.31 9.91 23.18
CA THR A 4 -19.49 10.54 22.12
C THR A 4 -18.00 10.27 22.33
N VAL A 5 -17.53 10.37 23.58
CA VAL A 5 -16.13 10.07 23.95
C VAL A 5 -15.83 8.59 23.74
N GLN A 6 -16.71 7.69 24.17
CA GLN A 6 -16.53 6.25 23.96
C GLN A 6 -16.49 5.87 22.47
N SER A 7 -17.28 6.54 21.61
CA SER A 7 -17.22 6.34 20.17
C SER A 7 -15.88 6.77 19.59
N ALA A 8 -15.40 7.96 19.95
CA ALA A 8 -14.11 8.47 19.47
C ALA A 8 -12.93 7.55 19.86
N PHE A 9 -12.90 7.04 21.09
CA PHE A 9 -11.88 6.07 21.51
C PHE A 9 -11.94 4.75 20.72
N LYS A 10 -13.15 4.27 20.41
CA LYS A 10 -13.35 3.07 19.59
C LYS A 10 -12.85 3.30 18.16
N ASP A 11 -13.13 4.47 17.58
CA ASP A 11 -12.70 4.81 16.22
C ASP A 11 -11.17 4.95 16.12
N VAL A 12 -10.53 5.54 17.13
CA VAL A 12 -9.06 5.60 17.26
C VAL A 12 -8.46 4.20 17.39
N ALA A 13 -9.01 3.34 18.26
CA ALA A 13 -8.51 1.97 18.43
C ALA A 13 -8.63 1.15 17.14
N ASN A 14 -9.73 1.31 16.40
CA ASN A 14 -9.92 0.67 15.10
C ASN A 14 -8.93 1.20 14.05
N ALA A 15 -8.67 2.51 14.02
CA ALA A 15 -7.71 3.11 13.10
C ALA A 15 -6.29 2.62 13.38
N LEU A 16 -5.87 2.59 14.65
CA LEU A 16 -4.57 2.08 15.09
C LEU A 16 -4.39 0.58 14.80
N ALA A 17 -5.41 -0.24 15.06
CA ALA A 17 -5.36 -1.67 14.74
C ALA A 17 -5.19 -1.92 13.23
N ARG A 18 -5.90 -1.15 12.39
CA ARG A 18 -5.77 -1.22 10.93
C ARG A 18 -4.38 -0.82 10.43
N ARG A 19 -3.72 0.13 11.10
CA ARG A 19 -2.40 0.62 10.70
C ARG A 19 -1.34 -0.49 10.73
N ASN A 20 -1.29 -1.30 11.80
CA ASN A 20 -0.29 -2.38 11.89
C ASN A 20 -0.43 -3.38 10.73
N THR A 21 -1.66 -3.81 10.44
CA THR A 21 -1.93 -4.70 9.30
C THR A 21 -1.61 -4.04 7.95
N LEU A 22 -1.86 -2.74 7.80
CA LEU A 22 -1.50 -2.01 6.58
C LEU A 22 0.02 -1.91 6.38
N GLU A 23 0.79 -1.73 7.46
CA GLU A 23 2.26 -1.70 7.38
C GLU A 23 2.82 -3.06 6.93
N GLU A 24 2.28 -4.17 7.44
CA GLU A 24 2.64 -5.52 6.98
C GLU A 24 2.29 -5.75 5.50
N GLN A 25 1.10 -5.33 5.06
CA GLN A 25 0.68 -5.42 3.66
C GLN A 25 1.56 -4.58 2.74
N LEU A 26 1.93 -3.37 3.16
CA LEU A 26 2.82 -2.49 2.41
C LEU A 26 4.20 -3.11 2.24
N ASP A 27 4.76 -3.73 3.28
CA ASP A 27 6.06 -4.39 3.18
C ASP A 27 6.01 -5.60 2.24
N ALA A 28 5.01 -6.47 2.41
CA ALA A 28 4.79 -7.61 1.53
C ALA A 28 4.64 -7.17 0.06
N GLN A 29 3.87 -6.11 -0.21
CA GLN A 29 3.68 -5.61 -1.57
C GLN A 29 4.96 -5.00 -2.15
N ARG A 30 5.79 -4.33 -1.35
CA ARG A 30 7.11 -3.84 -1.80
C ARG A 30 8.03 -4.99 -2.18
N GLN A 31 8.03 -6.07 -1.38
CA GLN A 31 8.79 -7.27 -1.70
C GLN A 31 8.26 -7.91 -2.99
N TYR A 32 6.95 -7.93 -3.19
CA TYR A 32 6.34 -8.47 -4.40
C TYR A 32 6.70 -7.66 -5.66
N VAL A 33 6.63 -6.32 -5.60
CA VAL A 33 7.10 -5.44 -6.69
C VAL A 33 8.57 -5.70 -7.03
N LYS A 34 9.43 -5.90 -6.02
CA LYS A 34 10.84 -6.23 -6.23
C LYS A 34 11.01 -7.58 -6.92
N ALA A 35 10.21 -8.59 -6.57
CA ALA A 35 10.25 -9.91 -7.20
C ALA A 35 9.81 -9.83 -8.68
N GLU A 36 8.73 -9.09 -8.97
CA GLU A 36 8.28 -8.89 -10.35
C GLU A 36 9.31 -8.13 -11.21
N GLN A 37 10.02 -7.16 -10.62
CA GLN A 37 11.15 -6.51 -11.30
C GLN A 37 12.25 -7.52 -11.67
N GLN A 38 12.59 -8.43 -10.77
CA GLN A 38 13.56 -9.49 -11.07
C GLN A 38 13.07 -10.42 -12.19
N THR A 39 11.77 -10.72 -12.25
CA THR A 39 11.16 -11.48 -13.34
C THR A 39 11.34 -10.78 -14.68
N VAL A 40 11.12 -9.46 -14.73
CA VAL A 40 11.39 -8.64 -15.93
C VAL A 40 12.86 -8.73 -16.34
N ASP A 41 13.78 -8.56 -15.40
CA ASP A 41 15.22 -8.57 -15.67
C ASP A 41 15.71 -9.94 -16.18
N VAL A 42 15.16 -11.04 -15.66
CA VAL A 42 15.44 -12.40 -16.16
C VAL A 42 14.88 -12.59 -17.56
N GLY A 43 13.64 -12.16 -17.80
CA GLY A 43 13.01 -12.23 -19.13
C GLY A 43 13.83 -11.48 -20.18
N LEU A 44 14.24 -10.25 -19.86
CA LEU A 44 15.03 -9.41 -20.75
C LEU A 44 16.38 -10.03 -21.07
N ARG A 45 17.09 -10.59 -20.07
CA ARG A 45 18.36 -11.29 -20.28
C ARG A 45 18.21 -12.51 -21.20
N ARG A 46 17.14 -13.30 -21.04
CA ARG A 46 16.87 -14.46 -21.91
C ARG A 46 16.59 -14.03 -23.34
N TYR A 47 15.80 -12.97 -23.52
CA TYR A 47 15.52 -12.40 -24.84
C TYR A 47 16.81 -11.89 -25.52
N GLN A 48 17.64 -11.14 -24.81
CA GLN A 48 18.93 -10.64 -25.31
C GLN A 48 19.91 -11.76 -25.66
N ALA A 49 19.89 -12.87 -24.93
CA ALA A 49 20.68 -14.06 -25.23
C ALA A 49 20.11 -14.92 -26.37
N GLY A 50 18.97 -14.54 -26.97
CA GLY A 50 18.34 -15.27 -28.07
C GLY A 50 17.65 -16.57 -27.66
N VAL A 51 17.48 -16.83 -26.36
CA VAL A 51 16.90 -18.06 -25.80
C VAL A 51 15.48 -17.85 -25.24
N GLY A 52 14.90 -16.66 -25.42
CA GLY A 52 13.56 -16.32 -24.97
C GLY A 52 12.84 -15.39 -25.93
N ASP A 53 11.52 -15.34 -25.83
CA ASP A 53 10.66 -14.47 -26.64
C ASP A 53 10.32 -13.15 -25.91
N TYR A 54 10.22 -12.06 -26.66
CA TYR A 54 9.90 -10.73 -26.16
C TYR A 54 8.50 -10.67 -25.54
N LEU A 55 7.54 -11.51 -25.97
CA LEU A 55 6.23 -11.60 -25.34
C LEU A 55 6.31 -11.99 -23.85
N THR A 56 7.31 -12.78 -23.47
CA THR A 56 7.56 -13.13 -22.07
C THR A 56 7.96 -11.89 -21.26
N VAL A 57 8.77 -11.02 -21.86
CA VAL A 57 9.19 -9.75 -21.23
C VAL A 57 7.99 -8.82 -21.05
N LEU A 58 7.13 -8.69 -22.07
CA LEU A 58 5.92 -7.86 -22.00
C LEU A 58 4.93 -8.37 -20.94
N THR A 59 4.78 -9.70 -20.83
CA THR A 59 3.95 -10.30 -19.79
C THR A 59 4.50 -10.00 -18.39
N ALA A 60 5.81 -10.13 -18.19
CA ALA A 60 6.45 -9.79 -16.91
C ALA A 60 6.32 -8.29 -16.56
N GLN A 61 6.47 -7.39 -17.55
CA GLN A 61 6.27 -5.95 -17.34
C GLN A 61 4.83 -5.62 -16.94
N ARG A 62 3.84 -6.31 -17.53
CA ARG A 62 2.43 -6.15 -17.14
C ARG A 62 2.21 -6.54 -15.68
N SER A 63 2.76 -7.67 -15.25
CA SER A 63 2.66 -8.11 -13.85
C SER A 63 3.32 -7.12 -12.89
N LEU A 64 4.51 -6.61 -13.23
CA LEU A 64 5.18 -5.57 -12.47
C LEU A 64 4.32 -4.31 -12.33
N TRP A 65 3.70 -3.85 -13.42
CA TRP A 65 2.82 -2.69 -13.36
C TRP A 65 1.60 -2.92 -12.46
N SER A 66 0.96 -4.09 -12.55
CA SER A 66 -0.14 -4.44 -11.66
C SER A 66 0.29 -4.44 -10.19
N ALA A 67 1.46 -5.02 -9.87
CA ALA A 67 2.01 -5.01 -8.52
C ALA A 67 2.30 -3.58 -8.00
N GLN A 68 2.81 -2.69 -8.86
CA GLN A 68 3.05 -1.29 -8.53
C GLN A 68 1.75 -0.51 -8.30
N GLN A 69 0.72 -0.75 -9.12
CA GLN A 69 -0.59 -0.13 -8.95
C GLN A 69 -1.23 -0.50 -7.60
N GLU A 70 -1.12 -1.77 -7.21
CA GLU A 70 -1.61 -2.23 -5.91
C GLU A 70 -0.80 -1.63 -4.75
N LEU A 71 0.52 -1.49 -4.88
CA LEU A 71 1.33 -0.77 -3.89
C LEU A 71 0.85 0.67 -3.70
N LEU A 72 0.53 1.39 -4.78
CA LEU A 72 -0.01 2.75 -4.72
C LEU A 72 -1.39 2.79 -4.04
N ALA A 73 -2.25 1.81 -4.32
CA ALA A 73 -3.55 1.71 -3.66
C ALA A 73 -3.44 1.46 -2.15
N LEU A 74 -2.48 0.62 -1.72
CA LEU A 74 -2.19 0.40 -0.31
C LEU A 74 -1.64 1.67 0.36
N GLN A 75 -0.74 2.40 -0.31
CA GLN A 75 -0.22 3.68 0.19
C GLN A 75 -1.34 4.72 0.37
N LEU A 76 -2.27 4.81 -0.60
CA LEU A 76 -3.44 5.68 -0.48
C LEU A 76 -4.33 5.29 0.72
N THR A 77 -4.48 3.99 0.95
CA THR A 77 -5.24 3.48 2.09
C THR A 77 -4.56 3.84 3.43
N ASP A 78 -3.24 3.72 3.51
CA ASP A 78 -2.47 4.17 4.68
C ASP A 78 -2.62 5.67 4.93
N PHE A 79 -2.47 6.51 3.90
CA PHE A 79 -2.68 7.96 4.05
C PHE A 79 -4.08 8.30 4.53
N THR A 80 -5.10 7.62 4.01
CA THR A 80 -6.49 7.80 4.44
C THR A 80 -6.67 7.40 5.91
N ASN A 81 -6.10 6.26 6.33
CA ASN A 81 -6.11 5.83 7.73
C ASN A 81 -5.47 6.85 8.67
N ARG A 82 -4.32 7.42 8.27
CA ARG A 82 -3.62 8.46 9.03
C ARG A 82 -4.45 9.75 9.15
N ILE A 83 -5.15 10.16 8.09
CA ILE A 83 -6.07 11.31 8.13
C ILE A 83 -7.23 11.03 9.10
N THR A 84 -7.85 9.83 9.03
CA THR A 84 -8.93 9.44 9.95
C THR A 84 -8.46 9.42 11.41
N LEU A 85 -7.24 8.94 11.68
CA LEU A 85 -6.66 8.98 13.02
C LEU A 85 -6.49 10.43 13.50
N TRP A 86 -5.98 11.33 12.64
CA TRP A 86 -5.84 12.74 12.97
C TRP A 86 -7.20 13.42 13.27
N GLN A 87 -8.23 13.13 12.47
CA GLN A 87 -9.59 13.65 12.69
C GLN A 87 -10.21 13.12 13.99
N SER A 88 -10.10 11.81 14.26
CA SER A 88 -10.70 11.16 15.44
C SER A 88 -10.03 11.54 16.75
N LEU A 89 -8.74 11.89 16.72
CA LEU A 89 -8.02 12.48 17.86
C LEU A 89 -8.41 13.96 18.11
N GLY A 90 -9.33 14.50 17.32
CA GLY A 90 -9.91 15.82 17.53
C GLY A 90 -9.50 16.87 16.49
N GLY A 91 -8.68 16.51 15.48
CA GLY A 91 -8.44 17.19 14.20
C GLY A 91 -8.32 18.72 14.12
N GLY A 92 -8.33 19.47 15.23
CA GLY A 92 -8.63 20.90 15.18
C GLY A 92 -9.52 21.43 16.32
N MET A 93 -9.62 20.82 17.50
CA MET A 93 -10.21 21.53 18.65
C MET A 93 -9.49 22.86 18.99
N SER A 94 -8.32 23.14 18.37
CA SER A 94 -7.63 24.44 18.40
C SER A 94 -7.90 25.36 17.19
N SER A 95 -8.61 24.93 16.14
CA SER A 95 -9.06 25.85 15.07
C SER A 95 -10.42 26.50 15.37
N LEU A 96 -10.99 26.23 16.54
CA LEU A 96 -12.14 26.94 17.09
C LEU A 96 -11.65 27.97 18.12
N LYS A 97 -11.22 29.12 17.63
CA LYS A 97 -11.41 30.41 18.30
C LYS A 97 -12.39 31.22 17.47
#